data_AF-A0A645GSS7-F1
#
_entry.id   AF-A0A645GSS7-F1
#
_cell.length_a   1.000
_cell.length_b   1.000
_cell.length_c   1.000
_cell.angle_alpha   90.00
_cell.angle_beta   90.00
_cell.angle_gamma   90.00
#
_symmetry.space_group_name_H-M   'P 1'
#
loop_
_entity.id
_entity.type
_entity.pdbx_description
1 polymer ?
#
loop_
_entity_poly.entity_id
_entity_poly.type
_entity_poly.pdbx_seq_one_letter_code
_entity_poly.pdbx_strand_id
1 'polypeptide(L)' 'MATTIKKNIENLKITHELSDVSSYVTVSVGVATFNRDTKLPCNMLIQQADEALYLAKDYGRNQVVAANL' A
#
# COMPACT_ATOMS: atom_id res chain seq x y z
N MET A 1 0.00 11.30 2.38
CA MET A 1 -0.49 10.58 3.59
C MET A 1 -0.01 9.13 3.63
N ALA A 2 -0.22 8.31 2.59
CA ALA A 2 0.21 6.90 2.58
C ALA A 2 1.71 6.69 2.90
N THR A 3 2.60 7.48 2.30
CA THR A 3 4.05 7.42 2.60
C THR A 3 4.37 7.74 4.06
N THR A 4 3.62 8.65 4.67
CA THR A 4 3.76 9.00 6.09
C THR A 4 3.35 7.83 6.98
N ILE A 5 2.24 7.16 6.67
CA ILE A 5 1.80 5.96 7.40
C ILE A 5 2.87 4.86 7.30
N LYS A 6 3.38 4.59 6.09
CA LYS A 6 4.45 3.61 5.86
C LYS A 6 5.68 3.89 6.74
N LYS A 7 6.16 5.14 6.71
CA LYS A 7 7.32 5.60 7.51
C LYS A 7 7.05 5.52 9.00
N ASN A 8 5.85 5.88 9.46
CA ASN A 8 5.49 5.80 10.87
C ASN A 8 5.55 4.36 11.37
N ILE A 9 5.06 3.39 10.59
CA ILE A 9 5.13 1.97 10.94
C ILE A 9 6.59 1.48 10.98
N GLU A 10 7.41 1.83 9.99
CA GLU A 10 8.85 1.52 10.02
C GLU A 10 9.54 2.09 11.27
N ASN A 11 9.19 3.32 11.65
CA ASN A 11 9.78 4.02 12.79
C ASN A 11 9.40 3.42 14.15
N LEU A 12 8.30 2.66 14.23
CA LEU A 12 7.95 1.94 15.46
C LEU A 12 8.94 0.82 15.77
N LYS A 13 9.72 0.35 14.78
CA LYS A 13 10.72 -0.71 14.93
C LYS A 13 10.18 -1.95 15.66
N ILE A 14 8.94 -2.33 15.33
CA ILE A 14 8.32 -3.53 15.87
C ILE A 14 9.10 -4.73 15.35
N THR A 15 9.72 -5.50 16.26
CA THR A 15 10.50 -6.68 15.90
C THR A 15 9.64 -7.67 15.13
N HIS A 16 10.17 -8.18 14.02
CA HIS A 16 9.53 -9.20 13.22
C HIS A 16 10.23 -10.56 13.44
N GLU A 17 10.08 -11.12 14.64
CA GLU A 17 10.85 -12.28 15.12
C GLU A 17 10.78 -13.52 14.21
N LEU A 18 9.67 -13.69 13.49
CA LEU A 18 9.42 -14.83 12.60
C LEU A 18 9.71 -14.54 11.12
N SER A 19 10.27 -13.38 10.79
CA SER A 19 10.59 -13.04 9.40
C SER A 19 12.05 -13.28 9.07
N ASP A 20 12.28 -14.07 8.04
CA ASP A 20 13.61 -14.28 7.46
C ASP A 20 14.04 -13.13 6.52
N VAL A 21 13.15 -12.16 6.26
CA VAL A 21 13.34 -11.13 5.22
C VAL A 21 13.67 -9.75 5.80
N SER A 22 13.16 -9.43 6.99
CA SER A 22 13.37 -8.12 7.64
C SER A 22 13.27 -8.25 9.15
N SER A 23 14.17 -7.60 9.88
CA SER A 23 14.16 -7.57 11.35
C SER A 23 12.97 -6.81 11.95
N TYR A 24 12.32 -5.95 11.15
CA TYR A 24 11.20 -5.12 11.59
C TYR A 24 9.98 -5.26 10.68
N VAL A 25 8.80 -5.10 11.29
CA VAL A 25 7.52 -5.07 10.58
C VAL A 25 7.46 -3.84 9.67
N THR A 26 6.99 -4.07 8.44
CA THR A 26 6.76 -3.02 7.45
C THR A 26 5.38 -3.20 6.81
N VAL A 27 4.93 -2.22 6.03
CA VAL A 27 3.67 -2.32 5.28
C VAL A 27 3.87 -1.98 3.81
N SER A 28 3.12 -2.68 2.96
CA SER A 28 2.91 -2.28 1.56
C SER A 28 1.53 -1.65 1.46
N VAL A 29 1.40 -0.57 0.68
CA VAL A 29 0.14 0.20 0.60
C VAL A 29 -0.22 0.42 -0.86
N GLY A 30 -1.41 -0.03 -1.24
CA GLY A 30 -2.05 0.33 -2.50
C GLY A 30 -2.96 1.54 -2.32
N VAL A 31 -2.87 2.50 -3.23
CA VAL A 31 -3.70 3.71 -3.23
C VAL A 31 -4.40 3.81 -4.58
N ALA A 32 -5.71 4.07 -4.56
CA ALA A 32 -6.44 4.42 -5.75
C ALA A 32 -7.12 5.78 -5.57
N THR A 33 -7.10 6.58 -6.63
CA THR A 33 -7.86 7.84 -6.71
C THR A 33 -8.69 7.84 -7.98
N PHE A 34 -9.79 8.59 -7.97
CA PHE A 34 -10.66 8.74 -9.13
C PHE A 34 -11.04 10.20 -9.31
N ASN A 35 -11.30 10.60 -10.55
CA ASN A 35 -11.88 11.91 -10.81
C ASN A 35 -13.35 11.94 -10.37
N ARG A 36 -13.74 13.00 -9.64
CA ARG A 36 -15.13 13.24 -9.19
C ARG A 36 -16.14 13.23 -10.33
N ASP A 37 -15.74 13.67 -11.52
CA ASP A 37 -16.62 13.74 -12.69
C ASP A 37 -16.81 12.36 -13.36
N THR A 38 -16.00 11.37 -12.99
CA THR A 38 -16.12 10.01 -13.50
C THR A 38 -17.18 9.24 -12.73
N LYS A 39 -18.20 8.75 -13.44
CA LYS A 39 -19.15 7.78 -12.88
C LYS A 39 -18.49 6.40 -12.78
N LEU A 40 -17.73 6.20 -11.71
CA LEU A 40 -17.14 4.91 -11.35
C LEU A 40 -17.95 4.24 -10.24
N PRO A 41 -18.28 2.95 -10.36
CA PRO A 41 -18.86 2.20 -9.26
C PRO A 41 -17.79 2.01 -8.16
N CYS A 42 -18.18 2.11 -6.90
CA CYS A 42 -17.24 2.10 -5.76
C CYS A 42 -16.37 0.83 -5.70
N ASN A 43 -16.89 -0.31 -6.18
CA ASN A 43 -16.15 -1.57 -6.23
C ASN A 43 -14.91 -1.48 -7.13
N MET A 44 -14.94 -0.69 -8.20
CA MET A 44 -13.78 -0.50 -9.08
C MET A 44 -12.66 0.28 -8.37
N LEU A 45 -13.01 1.28 -7.55
CA LEU A 45 -12.02 2.02 -6.77
C LEU A 45 -11.31 1.11 -5.75
N ILE A 46 -12.08 0.24 -5.09
CA ILE A 46 -11.53 -0.74 -4.15
C ILE A 46 -10.65 -1.75 -4.88
N GLN A 47 -11.14 -2.31 -5.98
CA GLN A 47 -10.38 -3.25 -6.80
C GLN A 47 -9.05 -2.64 -7.24
N GLN A 48 -9.05 -1.38 -7.69
CA GLN A 48 -7.83 -0.73 -8.15
C GLN A 48 -6.83 -0.48 -7.01
N ALA A 49 -7.32 -0.17 -5.80
CA ALA A 49 -6.46 -0.04 -4.63
C ALA A 49 -5.84 -1.39 -4.25
N ASP A 50 -6.61 -2.48 -4.37
CA ASP A 50 -6.12 -3.85 -4.16
C ASP A 50 -5.08 -4.26 -5.20
N GLU A 51 -5.31 -3.96 -6.48
CA GLU A 51 -4.33 -4.19 -7.56
C GLU A 51 -3.03 -3.41 -7.29
N ALA A 52 -3.14 -2.14 -6.90
CA ALA A 52 -1.97 -1.35 -6.51
C ALA A 52 -1.25 -1.95 -5.29
N LEU A 53 -1.98 -2.53 -4.33
CA LEU A 53 -1.40 -3.23 -3.18
C LEU A 53 -0.65 -4.49 -3.61
N TYR A 54 -1.22 -5.28 -4.54
CA TYR A 54 -0.53 -6.43 -5.12
C TYR A 54 0.76 -6.02 -5.84
N LEU A 55 0.72 -4.97 -6.68
CA LEU A 55 1.91 -4.43 -7.33
C LEU A 55 2.98 -3.99 -6.31
N ALA A 56 2.58 -3.33 -5.23
CA ALA A 56 3.51 -2.95 -4.17
C ALA A 56 4.21 -4.17 -3.53
N LYS A 57 3.51 -5.30 -3.39
CA LYS A 57 4.09 -6.55 -2.88
C LYS A 57 5.04 -7.18 -3.89
N ASP A 58 4.68 -7.20 -5.16
CA ASP A 58 5.47 -7.81 -6.23
C ASP A 58 6.75 -7.03 -6.53
N TYR A 59 6.71 -5.69 -6.43
CA TYR A 59 7.87 -4.83 -6.58
C TYR A 59 8.84 -4.84 -5.37
N GLY A 60 8.71 -5.81 -4.46
CA GLY A 60 9.61 -5.95 -3.32
C GLY A 60 9.06 -5.50 -1.97
N ARG A 61 7.73 -5.30 -1.84
CA ARG A 61 7.04 -4.92 -0.60
C ARG A 61 7.55 -3.57 -0.05
N ASN A 62 7.17 -3.26 1.19
CA ASN A 62 7.56 -2.06 1.96
C ASN A 62 7.53 -0.74 1.15
N GLN A 63 6.50 -0.56 0.33
CA GLN A 63 6.37 0.59 -0.56
C GLN A 63 4.91 0.98 -0.79
N VAL A 64 4.76 2.12 -1.44
CA VAL A 64 3.46 2.67 -1.82
C VAL A 64 3.36 2.66 -3.34
N VAL A 65 2.29 2.09 -3.87
CA VAL A 65 1.95 2.17 -5.29
C VAL A 65 0.60 2.86 -5.41
N ALA A 66 0.47 3.76 -6.37
CA ALA A 66 -0.74 4.52 -6.61
C ALA A 66 -1.25 4.27 -8.03
N ALA A 67 -2.58 4.19 -8.16
CA ALA A 67 -3.29 4.09 -9.42
C ALA A 67 -4.32 5.24 -9.52
N ASN A 68 -4.51 5.75 -10.72
CA ASN A 68 -5.45 6.84 -11.02
C ASN A 68 -6.48 6.35 -12.04
N LEU A 69 -7.76 6.62 -11.74
CA LEU A 69 -8.93 6.23 -12.54
C LEU A 69 -9.69 7.45 -13.08
#